data_AF-A0A5S5DZV0-F1
#
_entry.id   AF-A0A5S5DZV0-F1
#
_cell.length_a   1.000
_cell.length_b   1.000
_cell.length_c   1.000
_cell.angle_alpha   90.00
_cell.angle_beta   90.00
_cell.angle_gamma   90.00
#
_symmetry.space_group_name_H-M   'P 1'
#
loop_
_entity.id
_entity.type
_entity.pdbx_description
1 polymer ?
#
loop_
_entity_poly.entity_id
_entity_poly.type
_entity_poly.pdbx_seq_one_letter_code
_entity_poly.pdbx_strand_id
1 'polypeptide(L)'
;MKNILRLFFTIFLMSCSSADLINNWKNPDIDVYEANKVLIVAMTNNEAAREKFENRLQKEYKSRGIEAITSYKYFDNEKKTEEDLLDIEKSLVADGFDTILFSKVVGSDSEYRLANTYKDIEGTYRDFKEEYFMYQDIYYNPEYYESYPIYHAETSMYCICDTEDRRLIWKGFVDVVDPNSVEETVDDYVDLILFAMEEQELLTKKKD
;
A
#
# COMPACT_ATOMS: atom_id res chain seq x y z
N MET A 1 -18.98 -34.11 48.10
CA MET A 1 -18.40 -32.76 48.20
C MET A 1 -16.93 -32.84 47.83
N LYS A 2 -16.52 -31.98 46.89
CA LYS A 2 -15.19 -31.78 46.26
C LYS A 2 -15.30 -32.02 44.75
N ASN A 3 -15.56 -30.95 43.99
CA ASN A 3 -14.53 -30.05 43.45
C ASN A 3 -13.98 -30.66 42.14
N ILE A 4 -13.89 -29.99 41.01
CA ILE A 4 -13.91 -28.57 40.68
C ILE A 4 -14.08 -28.54 39.15
N LEU A 5 -15.02 -27.70 38.70
CA LEU A 5 -14.93 -26.85 37.51
C LEU A 5 -13.90 -27.29 36.46
N ARG A 6 -14.34 -27.99 35.40
CA ARG A 6 -13.57 -28.07 34.15
C ARG A 6 -13.56 -26.67 33.54
N LEU A 7 -12.56 -25.89 33.94
CA LEU A 7 -12.28 -24.56 33.41
C LEU A 7 -11.92 -24.74 31.93
N PHE A 8 -12.83 -24.33 31.05
CA PHE A 8 -12.61 -24.16 29.63
C PHE A 8 -11.58 -23.03 29.49
N PHE A 9 -10.30 -23.38 29.47
CA PHE A 9 -9.22 -22.44 29.19
C PHE A 9 -9.19 -22.23 27.67
N THR A 10 -10.17 -21.48 27.17
CA THR A 10 -10.07 -20.88 25.84
C THR A 10 -9.00 -19.82 25.94
N ILE A 11 -7.75 -20.21 25.65
CA ILE A 11 -6.68 -19.27 25.37
C ILE A 11 -7.12 -18.56 24.09
N PHE A 12 -7.74 -17.40 24.23
CA PHE A 12 -7.73 -16.41 23.17
C PHE A 12 -6.26 -16.01 23.01
N LEU A 13 -5.59 -16.63 22.04
CA LEU A 13 -4.37 -16.07 21.49
C LEU A 13 -4.81 -14.76 20.82
N MET A 14 -4.81 -13.68 21.61
CA MET A 14 -4.85 -12.34 21.05
C MET A 14 -3.53 -12.19 20.31
N SER A 15 -3.56 -12.43 19.00
CA SER A 15 -2.48 -12.01 18.12
C SER A 15 -2.38 -10.51 18.26
N CYS A 16 -1.27 -10.03 18.81
CA CYS A 16 -0.96 -8.62 18.77
C CYS A 16 -0.58 -8.32 17.32
N SER A 17 -1.48 -7.69 16.56
CA SER A 17 -1.15 -7.22 15.22
C SER A 17 -0.11 -6.12 15.32
N SER A 18 0.90 -6.14 14.45
CA SER A 18 1.91 -5.08 14.35
C SER A 18 1.47 -3.92 13.44
N ALA A 19 0.34 -4.12 12.75
CA ALA A 19 -0.29 -3.13 11.89
C ALA A 19 -1.82 -3.11 12.07
N ASP A 20 -2.42 -1.94 11.93
CA ASP A 20 -3.87 -1.74 12.06
C ASP A 20 -4.40 -0.94 10.86
N LEU A 21 -5.41 -1.48 10.16
CA LEU A 21 -6.10 -0.75 9.11
C LEU A 21 -7.01 0.31 9.74
N ILE A 22 -6.64 1.58 9.59
CA ILE A 22 -7.40 2.69 10.18
C ILE A 22 -8.57 3.09 9.31
N ASN A 23 -8.36 3.14 8.00
CA ASN A 23 -9.38 3.53 7.04
C ASN A 23 -9.04 3.01 5.65
N ASN A 24 -10.06 2.87 4.81
CA ASN A 24 -9.86 2.70 3.38
C ASN A 24 -10.99 3.42 2.62
N TRP A 25 -10.67 3.90 1.42
CA TRP A 25 -11.57 4.67 0.58
C TRP A 25 -11.45 4.19 -0.86
N LYS A 26 -12.59 3.93 -1.51
CA LYS A 26 -12.70 3.66 -2.94
C LYS A 26 -13.37 4.86 -3.62
N ASN A 27 -12.92 5.17 -4.82
CA ASN A 27 -13.51 6.23 -5.63
C ASN A 27 -14.98 5.92 -5.96
N PRO A 28 -15.94 6.76 -5.53
CA PRO A 28 -17.36 6.50 -5.74
C PRO A 28 -17.81 6.65 -7.20
N ASP A 29 -17.00 7.30 -8.05
CA ASP A 29 -17.27 7.43 -9.48
C ASP A 29 -16.83 6.18 -10.27
N ILE A 30 -16.28 5.17 -9.57
CA ILE A 30 -15.77 3.93 -10.16
C ILE A 30 -16.55 2.75 -9.59
N ASP A 31 -17.54 2.29 -10.36
CA ASP A 31 -18.36 1.14 -9.99
C ASP A 31 -17.53 -0.15 -9.97
N VAL A 32 -16.90 -0.47 -11.11
CA VAL A 32 -16.12 -1.70 -11.30
C VAL A 32 -14.72 -1.35 -11.82
N TYR A 33 -13.71 -1.98 -11.23
CA TYR A 33 -12.33 -1.90 -11.69
C TYR A 33 -11.66 -3.25 -11.51
N GLU A 34 -11.05 -3.75 -12.59
CA GLU A 34 -10.29 -4.99 -12.60
C GLU A 34 -8.91 -4.72 -13.20
N ALA A 35 -7.87 -4.98 -12.41
CA ALA A 35 -6.50 -4.81 -12.85
C ALA A 35 -6.05 -5.99 -13.72
N ASN A 36 -5.47 -5.72 -14.89
CA ASN A 36 -4.87 -6.75 -15.74
C ASN A 36 -3.37 -6.91 -15.46
N LYS A 37 -2.65 -5.79 -15.35
CA LYS A 37 -1.20 -5.79 -15.15
C LYS A 37 -0.75 -4.65 -14.24
N VAL A 38 -0.22 -5.04 -13.09
CA VAL A 38 0.05 -4.16 -11.96
C VAL A 38 1.54 -3.96 -11.76
N LEU A 39 1.97 -2.70 -11.65
CA LEU A 39 3.25 -2.36 -11.08
C LEU A 39 3.08 -2.13 -9.57
N ILE A 40 3.88 -2.80 -8.75
CA ILE A 40 3.89 -2.62 -7.30
C ILE A 40 5.12 -1.79 -6.94
N VAL A 41 4.90 -0.67 -6.25
CA VAL A 41 5.94 0.29 -5.86
C VAL A 41 5.84 0.54 -4.37
N ALA A 42 6.87 0.15 -3.61
CA ALA A 42 7.00 0.51 -2.20
C ALA A 42 8.14 1.52 -2.02
N MET A 43 7.79 2.74 -1.61
CA MET A 43 8.73 3.81 -1.35
C MET A 43 9.15 3.80 0.12
N THR A 44 10.31 3.22 0.36
CA THR A 44 10.97 3.15 1.66
C THR A 44 12.48 3.06 1.47
N ASN A 45 13.25 3.59 2.41
CA ASN A 45 14.70 3.43 2.45
C ASN A 45 15.14 2.06 3.03
N ASN A 46 14.21 1.24 3.51
CA ASN A 46 14.47 -0.11 3.99
C ASN A 46 14.32 -1.13 2.84
N GLU A 47 15.44 -1.49 2.21
CA GLU A 47 15.46 -2.41 1.06
C GLU A 47 14.88 -3.79 1.38
N ALA A 48 15.10 -4.33 2.59
CA ALA A 48 14.55 -5.62 2.99
C ALA A 48 13.02 -5.58 3.11
N ALA A 49 12.49 -4.48 3.66
CA ALA A 49 11.05 -4.25 3.74
C ALA A 49 10.43 -4.10 2.35
N ARG A 50 11.06 -3.29 1.48
CA ARG A 50 10.63 -3.08 0.08
C ARG A 50 10.58 -4.40 -0.68
N GLU A 51 11.67 -5.16 -0.69
CA GLU A 51 11.76 -6.43 -1.41
C GLU A 51 10.69 -7.42 -0.93
N LYS A 52 10.54 -7.55 0.40
CA LYS A 52 9.54 -8.47 0.97
C LYS A 52 8.11 -8.04 0.60
N PHE A 53 7.79 -6.77 0.77
CA PHE A 53 6.47 -6.20 0.48
C PHE A 53 6.08 -6.41 -0.98
N GLU A 54 6.93 -5.96 -1.92
CA GLU A 54 6.63 -6.04 -3.34
C GLU A 54 6.55 -7.49 -3.84
N ASN A 55 7.45 -8.37 -3.37
CA ASN A 55 7.43 -9.79 -3.76
C ASN A 55 6.19 -10.53 -3.21
N ARG A 56 5.74 -10.19 -2.01
CA ARG A 56 4.56 -10.83 -1.41
C ARG A 56 3.29 -10.42 -2.16
N LEU A 57 3.09 -9.13 -2.40
CA LEU A 57 1.98 -8.64 -3.22
C LEU A 57 2.05 -9.23 -4.64
N GLN A 58 3.23 -9.29 -5.26
CA GLN A 58 3.38 -9.91 -6.57
C GLN A 58 2.83 -11.36 -6.58
N LYS A 59 3.19 -12.17 -5.57
CA LYS A 59 2.71 -13.56 -5.47
C LYS A 59 1.20 -13.62 -5.31
N GLU A 60 0.63 -12.75 -4.47
CA GLU A 60 -0.80 -12.72 -4.20
C GLU A 60 -1.62 -12.29 -5.43
N TYR A 61 -1.18 -11.28 -6.17
CA TYR A 61 -1.78 -10.88 -7.44
C TYR A 61 -1.67 -11.99 -8.50
N LYS A 62 -0.48 -12.60 -8.67
CA LYS A 62 -0.28 -13.71 -9.62
C LYS A 62 -1.15 -14.92 -9.28
N SER A 63 -1.34 -15.24 -8.00
CA SER A 63 -2.21 -16.33 -7.56
C SER A 63 -3.69 -16.10 -7.92
N ARG A 64 -4.08 -14.84 -8.11
CA ARG A 64 -5.42 -14.40 -8.55
C ARG A 64 -5.52 -14.22 -10.07
N GLY A 65 -4.48 -14.58 -10.83
CA GLY A 65 -4.45 -14.49 -12.28
C GLY A 65 -4.12 -13.11 -12.83
N ILE A 66 -3.65 -12.18 -11.99
CA ILE A 66 -3.28 -10.82 -12.37
C ILE A 66 -1.76 -10.78 -12.60
N GLU A 67 -1.31 -10.20 -13.72
CA GLU A 67 0.12 -10.00 -13.94
C GLU A 67 0.62 -8.91 -12.98
N ALA A 68 1.70 -9.19 -12.23
CA ALA A 68 2.25 -8.23 -11.28
C ALA A 68 3.78 -8.21 -11.36
N ILE A 69 4.34 -7.00 -11.34
CA ILE A 69 5.79 -6.75 -11.46
C ILE A 69 6.22 -5.79 -10.34
N THR A 70 7.41 -6.03 -9.79
CA THR A 70 8.02 -5.20 -8.75
C THR A 70 8.67 -3.95 -9.36
N SER A 71 8.82 -2.89 -8.58
CA SER A 71 9.30 -1.59 -9.04
C SER A 71 10.76 -1.59 -9.50
N TYR A 72 11.60 -2.50 -8.99
CA TYR A 72 13.04 -2.60 -9.30
C TYR A 72 13.40 -2.62 -10.80
N LYS A 73 12.47 -3.05 -11.68
CA LYS A 73 12.72 -3.04 -13.13
C LYS A 73 12.56 -1.65 -13.76
N TYR A 74 11.75 -0.78 -13.16
CA TYR A 74 11.33 0.52 -13.72
C TYR A 74 11.84 1.71 -12.90
N PHE A 75 12.15 1.50 -11.63
CA PHE A 75 12.61 2.53 -10.71
C PHE A 75 13.96 2.11 -10.11
N ASP A 76 14.95 2.97 -10.33
CA ASP A 76 16.15 3.01 -9.50
C ASP A 76 15.89 3.89 -8.25
N ASN A 77 16.88 3.97 -7.36
CA ASN A 77 16.82 4.83 -6.19
C ASN A 77 17.35 6.25 -6.50
N GLU A 78 17.29 6.74 -7.74
CA GLU A 78 17.67 8.11 -8.10
C GLU A 78 16.45 9.04 -8.17
N LYS A 79 16.66 10.32 -7.86
CA LYS A 79 15.58 11.31 -7.87
C LYS A 79 15.03 11.42 -9.28
N LYS A 80 13.70 11.48 -9.39
CA LYS A 80 12.98 11.60 -10.65
C LYS A 80 12.41 12.99 -10.78
N THR A 81 12.60 13.57 -11.96
CA THR A 81 11.87 14.75 -12.39
C THR A 81 10.45 14.36 -12.81
N GLU A 82 9.54 15.34 -12.93
CA GLU A 82 8.20 15.08 -13.45
C GLU A 82 8.23 14.52 -14.89
N GLU A 83 9.21 14.94 -15.69
CA GLU A 83 9.43 14.43 -17.05
C GLU A 83 9.85 12.96 -17.04
N ASP A 84 10.78 12.58 -16.16
CA ASP A 84 11.19 11.17 -15.99
C ASP A 84 9.99 10.28 -15.61
N LEU A 85 9.15 10.75 -14.68
CA LEU A 85 7.96 10.02 -14.25
C LEU A 85 6.92 9.90 -15.37
N LEU A 86 6.77 10.94 -16.20
CA LEU A 86 5.90 10.90 -17.37
C LEU A 86 6.37 9.87 -18.38
N ASP A 87 7.67 9.77 -18.60
CA ASP A 87 8.24 8.79 -19.55
C ASP A 87 8.20 7.37 -19.00
N ILE A 88 8.41 7.17 -17.70
CA ILE A 88 8.18 5.89 -17.03
C ILE A 88 6.72 5.46 -17.21
N GLU A 89 5.75 6.33 -16.94
CA GLU A 89 4.32 6.00 -17.08
C GLU A 89 3.98 5.61 -18.53
N LYS A 90 4.46 6.36 -19.53
CA LYS A 90 4.29 6.00 -20.95
C LYS A 90 4.90 4.64 -21.28
N SER A 91 6.09 4.34 -20.74
CA SER A 91 6.74 3.05 -20.93
C SER A 91 5.95 1.91 -20.29
N LEU A 92 5.34 2.15 -19.12
CA LEU A 92 4.48 1.17 -18.45
C LEU A 92 3.23 0.88 -19.29
N VAL A 93 2.55 1.93 -19.79
CA VAL A 93 1.40 1.76 -20.69
C VAL A 93 1.79 0.98 -21.95
N ALA A 94 2.94 1.30 -22.57
CA ALA A 94 3.44 0.58 -23.74
C ALA A 94 3.77 -0.90 -23.45
N ASP A 95 4.21 -1.20 -22.23
CA ASP A 95 4.46 -2.57 -21.72
C ASP A 95 3.18 -3.30 -21.26
N GLY A 96 2.01 -2.66 -21.43
CA GLY A 96 0.69 -3.22 -21.15
C GLY A 96 0.24 -3.11 -19.70
N PHE A 97 0.91 -2.30 -18.87
CA PHE A 97 0.43 -2.02 -17.52
C PHE A 97 -0.80 -1.10 -17.59
N ASP A 98 -1.77 -1.39 -16.73
CA ASP A 98 -2.97 -0.57 -16.56
C ASP A 98 -3.11 -0.03 -15.13
N THR A 99 -2.30 -0.56 -14.20
CA THR A 99 -2.44 -0.31 -12.77
C THR A 99 -1.09 -0.05 -12.11
N ILE A 100 -1.02 0.93 -11.22
CA ILE A 100 0.09 1.10 -10.28
C ILE A 100 -0.46 1.02 -8.85
N LEU A 101 0.15 0.16 -8.04
CA LEU A 101 -0.06 0.09 -6.59
C LEU A 101 1.14 0.73 -5.91
N PHE A 102 0.92 1.87 -5.27
CA PHE A 102 1.97 2.71 -4.68
C PHE A 102 1.82 2.78 -3.16
N SER A 103 2.83 2.34 -2.43
CA SER A 103 2.85 2.35 -0.97
C SER A 103 3.97 3.23 -0.43
N LYS A 104 3.66 4.02 0.59
CA LYS A 104 4.61 4.94 1.24
C LYS A 104 4.25 5.15 2.70
N VAL A 105 5.21 5.59 3.50
CA VAL A 105 4.94 6.12 4.85
C VAL A 105 4.71 7.62 4.70
N VAL A 106 3.59 8.13 5.23
CA VAL A 106 3.15 9.53 5.05
C VAL A 106 3.66 10.48 6.13
N GLY A 107 4.32 9.98 7.17
CA GLY A 107 5.01 10.80 8.18
C GLY A 107 4.28 10.89 9.52
N SER A 108 4.43 12.03 10.20
CA SER A 108 4.03 12.28 11.61
C SER A 108 2.52 12.26 11.87
N ASP A 109 2.11 12.09 13.14
CA ASP A 109 0.73 12.27 13.63
C ASP A 109 0.05 13.55 13.09
N SER A 110 0.79 14.65 12.92
CA SER A 110 0.23 15.90 12.39
C SER A 110 -0.03 15.86 10.89
N GLU A 111 0.87 15.29 10.09
CA GLU A 111 0.69 15.14 8.63
C GLU A 111 -0.36 14.08 8.33
N TYR A 112 -0.35 12.98 9.09
CA TYR A 112 -1.38 11.95 9.06
C TYR A 112 -2.75 12.50 9.44
N ARG A 113 -2.87 13.22 10.56
CA ARG A 113 -4.13 13.86 10.94
C ARG A 113 -4.55 14.93 9.95
N LEU A 114 -3.63 15.64 9.28
CA LEU A 114 -3.97 16.56 8.20
C LEU A 114 -4.54 15.75 7.02
N ALA A 115 -3.85 14.72 6.53
CA ALA A 115 -4.32 13.86 5.46
C ALA A 115 -5.65 13.15 5.77
N ASN A 116 -5.90 12.81 7.04
CA ASN A 116 -7.10 12.08 7.49
C ASN A 116 -8.26 13.03 7.86
N THR A 117 -7.98 14.27 8.29
CA THR A 117 -8.99 15.31 8.59
C THR A 117 -9.40 16.06 7.32
N TYR A 118 -8.44 16.36 6.46
CA TYR A 118 -8.68 16.83 5.12
C TYR A 118 -8.95 15.61 4.24
N LYS A 119 -10.21 15.14 4.30
CA LYS A 119 -10.91 14.55 3.16
C LYS A 119 -10.94 15.57 2.00
N ASP A 120 -9.79 16.10 1.63
CA ASP A 120 -9.69 17.07 0.57
C ASP A 120 -9.91 16.30 -0.71
N ILE A 121 -11.04 16.64 -1.28
CA ILE A 121 -11.43 16.42 -2.65
C ILE A 121 -10.21 16.62 -3.58
N GLU A 122 -9.27 17.54 -3.27
CA GLU A 122 -8.01 17.73 -4.02
C GLU A 122 -6.99 16.58 -3.91
N GLY A 123 -6.78 15.97 -2.73
CA GLY A 123 -5.86 14.82 -2.58
C GLY A 123 -6.39 13.55 -3.26
N THR A 124 -7.68 13.52 -3.55
CA THR A 124 -8.39 12.44 -4.24
C THR A 124 -8.12 12.43 -5.75
N TYR A 125 -7.67 13.56 -6.32
CA TYR A 125 -7.39 13.69 -7.75
C TYR A 125 -5.91 13.67 -8.10
N ARG A 126 -5.01 13.57 -7.12
CA ARG A 126 -3.57 13.48 -7.40
C ARG A 126 -3.27 12.16 -8.09
N ASP A 127 -2.49 12.26 -9.15
CA ASP A 127 -2.05 11.09 -9.90
C ASP A 127 -0.78 10.48 -9.28
N PHE A 128 -0.41 9.30 -9.77
CA PHE A 128 0.77 8.58 -9.29
C PHE A 128 2.06 9.41 -9.40
N LYS A 129 2.25 10.17 -10.47
CA LYS A 129 3.49 10.93 -10.70
C LYS A 129 3.62 12.07 -9.70
N GLU A 130 2.54 12.80 -9.47
CA GLU A 130 2.49 13.88 -8.48
C GLU A 130 2.82 13.36 -7.08
N GLU A 131 2.21 12.23 -6.68
CA GLU A 131 2.50 11.64 -5.37
C GLU A 131 3.92 11.08 -5.28
N TYR A 132 4.39 10.38 -6.31
CA TYR A 132 5.76 9.90 -6.32
C TYR A 132 6.74 11.07 -6.19
N PHE A 133 6.53 12.14 -6.96
CA PHE A 133 7.39 13.31 -6.95
C PHE A 133 7.42 14.00 -5.57
N MET A 134 6.28 14.09 -4.90
CA MET A 134 6.12 14.69 -3.57
C MET A 134 6.85 13.90 -2.48
N TYR A 135 6.82 12.56 -2.54
CA TYR A 135 7.31 11.71 -1.46
C TYR A 135 8.68 11.06 -1.73
N GLN A 136 9.26 11.18 -2.93
CA GLN A 136 10.54 10.54 -3.29
C GLN A 136 11.70 10.83 -2.33
N ASP A 137 11.63 11.93 -1.57
CA ASP A 137 12.61 12.28 -0.53
C ASP A 137 12.71 11.22 0.60
N ILE A 138 11.73 10.32 0.74
CA ILE A 138 11.79 9.14 1.60
C ILE A 138 13.04 8.29 1.32
N TYR A 139 13.44 8.14 0.06
CA TYR A 139 14.61 7.31 -0.28
C TYR A 139 15.94 7.93 0.20
N TYR A 140 15.99 9.24 0.39
CA TYR A 140 17.25 9.98 0.63
C TYR A 140 17.37 10.51 2.04
N ASN A 141 16.29 10.50 2.81
CA ASN A 141 16.30 10.98 4.18
C ASN A 141 16.46 9.78 5.14
N PRO A 142 17.67 9.51 5.67
CA PRO A 142 17.88 8.43 6.64
C PRO A 142 17.08 8.67 7.93
N GLU A 143 16.83 9.93 8.28
CA GLU A 143 16.08 10.34 9.48
C GLU A 143 14.55 10.32 9.26
N TYR A 144 14.07 9.94 8.06
CA TYR A 144 12.63 9.97 7.73
C TYR A 144 11.78 9.19 8.73
N TYR A 145 12.34 8.13 9.30
CA TYR A 145 11.69 7.22 10.23
C TYR A 145 12.12 7.40 11.70
N GLU A 146 13.10 8.27 12.00
CA GLU A 146 13.80 8.31 13.30
C GLU A 146 13.01 9.00 14.43
N SER A 147 11.73 9.33 14.24
CA SER A 147 10.99 10.14 15.23
C SER A 147 9.59 9.64 15.61
N TYR A 148 9.16 8.46 15.17
CA TYR A 148 7.76 8.04 15.35
C TYR A 148 7.57 6.72 16.10
N PRO A 149 6.75 6.69 17.17
CA PRO A 149 6.36 5.43 17.82
C PRO A 149 5.36 4.61 16.99
N ILE A 150 4.70 5.27 16.02
CA ILE A 150 3.72 4.68 15.10
C ILE A 150 4.02 5.26 13.71
N TYR A 151 4.17 4.39 12.72
CA TYR A 151 4.34 4.80 11.32
C TYR A 151 2.98 4.80 10.64
N HIS A 152 2.59 5.94 10.09
CA HIS A 152 1.38 6.03 9.27
C HIS A 152 1.73 5.71 7.82
N ALA A 153 1.20 4.61 7.30
CA ALA A 153 1.43 4.17 5.94
C ALA A 153 0.15 4.32 5.09
N GLU A 154 0.36 4.63 3.81
CA GLU A 154 -0.69 4.76 2.81
C GLU A 154 -0.33 3.88 1.61
N THR A 155 -1.32 3.13 1.13
CA THR A 155 -1.25 2.43 -0.16
C THR A 155 -2.34 2.97 -1.08
N SER A 156 -1.96 3.41 -2.27
CA SER A 156 -2.83 3.97 -3.30
C SER A 156 -2.83 3.08 -4.54
N MET A 157 -4.00 2.86 -5.12
CA MET A 157 -4.18 2.15 -6.40
C MET A 157 -4.56 3.17 -7.47
N TYR A 158 -3.78 3.23 -8.55
CA TYR A 158 -3.99 4.12 -9.69
C TYR A 158 -4.26 3.34 -10.96
N CYS A 159 -5.19 3.84 -11.77
CA CYS A 159 -5.29 3.50 -13.17
C CYS A 159 -4.39 4.44 -13.98
N ILE A 160 -3.48 3.88 -14.76
CA ILE A 160 -2.63 4.63 -15.73
C ILE A 160 -3.21 4.55 -17.14
N CYS A 161 -4.53 4.55 -17.23
CA CYS A 161 -5.26 4.34 -18.47
C CYS A 161 -5.27 5.64 -19.30
N ASP A 162 -5.40 5.50 -20.63
CA ASP A 162 -5.24 6.56 -21.65
C ASP A 162 -6.29 7.71 -21.62
N THR A 163 -7.10 7.81 -20.56
CA THR A 163 -8.12 8.86 -20.38
C THR A 163 -7.65 9.93 -19.39
N GLU A 164 -7.84 11.21 -19.72
CA GLU A 164 -7.17 12.36 -19.07
C GLU A 164 -7.34 12.49 -17.54
N ASP A 165 -8.36 11.88 -16.94
CA ASP A 165 -8.51 11.83 -15.48
C ASP A 165 -7.80 10.58 -14.96
N ARG A 166 -6.53 10.71 -14.55
CA ARG A 166 -5.74 9.63 -13.91
C ARG A 166 -6.30 9.36 -12.51
N ARG A 167 -7.39 8.60 -12.48
CA ARG A 167 -8.25 8.37 -11.31
C ARG A 167 -7.56 7.44 -10.34
N LEU A 168 -7.13 7.99 -9.22
CA LEU A 168 -7.01 7.25 -7.99
C LEU A 168 -8.26 6.37 -7.79
N ILE A 169 -8.04 5.05 -7.74
CA ILE A 169 -9.09 4.04 -7.60
C ILE A 169 -9.41 3.83 -6.13
N TRP A 170 -8.37 3.72 -5.31
CA TRP A 170 -8.48 3.33 -3.92
C TRP A 170 -7.29 3.80 -3.09
N LYS A 171 -7.53 4.06 -1.82
CA LYS A 171 -6.50 4.28 -0.79
C LYS A 171 -6.80 3.46 0.45
N GLY A 172 -5.76 2.85 1.01
CA GLY A 172 -5.77 2.24 2.33
C GLY A 172 -4.78 2.95 3.26
N PHE A 173 -5.20 3.19 4.49
CA PHE A 173 -4.40 3.82 5.54
C PHE A 173 -4.16 2.81 6.65
N VAL A 174 -2.89 2.51 6.93
CA VAL A 174 -2.47 1.51 7.91
C VAL A 174 -1.53 2.18 8.90
N ASP A 175 -1.83 2.04 10.17
CA ASP A 175 -0.90 2.40 11.24
C ASP A 175 -0.03 1.19 11.53
N VAL A 176 1.27 1.38 11.53
CA VAL A 176 2.27 0.37 11.83
C VAL A 176 2.90 0.71 13.17
N VAL A 177 2.64 -0.12 14.17
CA VAL A 177 3.15 0.04 15.53
C VAL A 177 4.24 -0.99 15.70
N ASP A 178 5.52 -0.62 15.60
CA ASP A 178 6.63 -1.58 15.60
C ASP A 178 6.79 -2.31 16.95
N PRO A 179 6.39 -3.59 17.08
CA PRO A 179 6.49 -4.26 18.37
C PRO A 179 7.67 -5.24 18.44
N ASN A 180 8.19 -5.76 17.31
CA ASN A 180 9.11 -6.93 17.31
C ASN A 180 10.01 -7.12 16.07
N SER A 181 9.51 -7.00 14.82
CA SER A 181 10.32 -7.25 13.59
C SER A 181 9.74 -6.66 12.30
N VAL A 182 10.62 -6.17 11.41
CA VAL A 182 10.24 -5.68 10.05
C VAL A 182 9.51 -6.75 9.23
N GLU A 183 9.87 -8.02 9.40
CA GLU A 183 9.28 -9.11 8.64
C GLU A 183 7.80 -9.30 8.98
N GLU A 184 7.46 -9.44 10.26
CA GLU A 184 6.07 -9.62 10.72
C GLU A 184 5.22 -8.40 10.33
N THR A 185 5.76 -7.19 10.51
CA THR A 185 5.12 -5.95 10.11
C THR A 185 4.75 -5.88 8.63
N VAL A 186 5.65 -6.31 7.74
CA VAL A 186 5.35 -6.35 6.29
C VAL A 186 4.27 -7.38 5.98
N ASP A 187 4.25 -8.51 6.70
CA ASP A 187 3.21 -9.53 6.50
C ASP A 187 1.84 -9.02 6.99
N ASP A 188 1.75 -8.48 8.20
CA ASP A 188 0.49 -7.92 8.71
C ASP A 188 -0.03 -6.80 7.79
N TYR A 189 0.84 -5.89 7.35
CA TYR A 189 0.45 -4.81 6.45
C TYR A 189 -0.08 -5.35 5.11
N VAL A 190 0.65 -6.24 4.43
CA VAL A 190 0.16 -6.77 3.15
C VAL A 190 -1.15 -7.54 3.30
N ASP A 191 -1.37 -8.24 4.42
CA ASP A 191 -2.65 -8.92 4.68
C ASP A 191 -3.80 -7.94 4.86
N LEU A 192 -3.59 -6.82 5.57
CA LEU A 192 -4.57 -5.75 5.72
C LEU A 192 -4.92 -5.08 4.39
N ILE A 193 -3.92 -4.79 3.54
CA ILE A 193 -4.17 -4.24 2.20
C ILE A 193 -5.02 -5.21 1.38
N LEU A 194 -4.62 -6.48 1.32
CA LEU A 194 -5.34 -7.49 0.52
C LEU A 194 -6.77 -7.66 1.02
N PHE A 195 -6.97 -7.74 2.33
CA PHE A 195 -8.29 -7.80 2.95
C PHE A 195 -9.16 -6.60 2.55
N ALA A 196 -8.63 -5.37 2.69
CA ALA A 196 -9.38 -4.16 2.34
C ALA A 196 -9.73 -4.10 0.84
N MET A 197 -8.82 -4.52 -0.03
CA MET A 197 -9.05 -4.55 -1.48
C MET A 197 -10.06 -5.62 -1.89
N GLU A 198 -10.09 -6.78 -1.20
CA GLU A 198 -11.12 -7.79 -1.38
C GLU A 198 -12.50 -7.30 -0.91
N GLU A 199 -12.57 -6.55 0.20
CA GLU A 199 -13.82 -5.92 0.66
C GLU A 199 -14.36 -4.88 -0.31
N GLN A 200 -13.47 -4.16 -1.01
CA GLN A 200 -13.82 -3.14 -2.01
C GLN A 200 -14.03 -3.70 -3.43
N GLU A 201 -13.99 -5.03 -3.58
CA GLU A 201 -14.15 -5.76 -4.85
C GLU A 201 -13.10 -5.36 -5.92
N LEU A 202 -11.92 -4.93 -5.48
CA LEU A 202 -10.77 -4.61 -6.36
C LEU A 202 -9.85 -5.81 -6.55
N LEU A 203 -9.97 -6.82 -5.68
CA LEU A 203 -9.33 -8.11 -5.79
C LEU A 203 -10.35 -9.22 -5.59
N THR A 204 -10.21 -10.29 -6.36
CA THR A 204 -10.98 -11.50 -6.11
C THR A 204 -10.50 -12.17 -4.83
N LYS A 205 -11.43 -12.73 -4.06
CA LYS A 205 -11.08 -13.55 -2.90
C LYS A 205 -10.20 -14.72 -3.34
N LYS A 206 -9.16 -14.98 -2.55
CA LYS A 206 -8.30 -16.14 -2.78
C LYS A 206 -9.17 -17.40 -2.79
N LYS A 207 -9.01 -18.24 -3.83
CA LYS A 207 -9.61 -19.57 -3.84
C LYS A 207 -8.77 -20.45 -2.91
N ASP A 208 -9.42 -20.97 -1.87
CA ASP A 208 -8.84 -21.97 -0.95
C ASP A 208 -8.39 -23.24 -1.68
#